data_AF-A0A5E6TWZ9-F1
#
_entry.id   AF-A0A5E6TWZ9-F1
#
_cell.length_a   1.000
_cell.length_b   1.000
_cell.length_c   1.000
_cell.angle_alpha   90.00
_cell.angle_beta   90.00
_cell.angle_gamma   90.00
#
_symmetry.space_group_name_H-M   'P 1'
#
loop_
_entity.id
_entity.type
_entity.pdbx_description
1 polymer ?
#
loop_
_entity_poly.entity_id
_entity_poly.type
_entity_poly.pdbx_seq_one_letter_code
_entity_poly.pdbx_strand_id
1 'polypeptide(L)' 'MHCKAVQRRADGKLVATPPAASDLREWEQLLRHMPQGVMRAAEYPLQGDDLVQLTTEHVATLACLGQTRLEPADV' A
#
# COMPACT_ATOMS: atom_id res chain seq x y z
N MET A 1 -5.58 0.75 9.75
CA MET A 1 -5.96 1.42 8.50
C MET A 1 -6.06 0.37 7.41
N HIS A 2 -7.15 0.34 6.67
CA HIS A 2 -7.31 -0.59 5.56
C HIS A 2 -6.93 0.11 4.26
N CYS A 3 -6.00 -0.48 3.52
CA CYS A 3 -5.49 0.05 2.27
C CYS A 3 -6.23 -0.63 1.11
N LYS A 4 -6.82 0.15 0.19
CA LYS A 4 -7.36 -0.36 -1.08
C LYS A 4 -7.38 0.73 -2.13
N ALA A 5 -6.87 0.45 -3.32
CA ALA A 5 -7.09 1.33 -4.46
C ALA A 5 -8.49 1.08 -5.01
N VAL A 6 -9.05 2.08 -5.69
CA VAL A 6 -10.40 1.99 -6.26
C VAL A 6 -10.38 2.44 -7.70
N GLN A 7 -10.84 1.58 -8.60
CA GLN A 7 -10.96 1.90 -10.02
C GLN A 7 -12.42 1.85 -10.46
N ARG A 8 -12.77 2.71 -11.42
CA ARG A 8 -14.06 2.68 -12.09
C ARG A 8 -13.96 1.77 -13.32
N ARG A 9 -14.76 0.70 -13.34
CA ARG A 9 -14.91 -0.19 -14.50
C ARG A 9 -15.66 0.50 -15.64
N ALA A 10 -15.61 -0.10 -16.83
CA ALA A 10 -16.34 0.38 -18.01
C ALA A 10 -17.87 0.44 -17.80
N ASP A 11 -18.42 -0.42 -16.94
CA ASP A 11 -19.83 -0.41 -16.53
C ASP A 11 -20.17 0.66 -15.47
N GLY A 12 -19.20 1.50 -15.10
CA GLY A 12 -19.36 2.57 -14.11
C GLY A 12 -19.21 2.14 -12.65
N LYS A 13 -19.10 0.83 -12.35
CA LYS A 13 -18.96 0.33 -10.98
C LYS A 13 -17.56 0.62 -10.42
N LEU A 14 -17.50 1.04 -9.16
CA LEU A 14 -16.25 1.15 -8.41
C LEU A 14 -15.87 -0.22 -7.82
N VAL A 15 -14.60 -0.61 -7.99
CA VAL A 15 -14.07 -1.88 -7.48
C VAL A 15 -12.73 -1.68 -6.78
N ALA A 16 -12.49 -2.48 -5.74
CA ALA A 16 -11.21 -2.51 -5.06
C ALA A 16 -10.18 -3.24 -5.92
N THR A 17 -8.98 -2.67 -6.04
CA THR A 17 -7.87 -3.22 -6.82
C THR A 17 -6.57 -3.15 -6.01
N PRO A 18 -5.56 -3.97 -6.35
CA PRO A 18 -4.21 -3.72 -5.91
C PRO A 18 -3.76 -2.30 -6.23
N PRO A 19 -2.94 -1.67 -5.39
CA PRO A 19 -2.47 -0.32 -5.63
C PRO A 19 -1.52 -0.27 -6.82
N ALA A 20 -1.67 0.78 -7.64
CA ALA A 20 -0.63 1.19 -8.57
C ALA A 20 0.41 2.06 -7.84
N ALA A 21 1.53 2.32 -8.51
CA ALA A 21 2.59 3.17 -7.95
C ALA A 21 2.11 4.59 -7.59
N SER A 22 1.10 5.12 -8.29
CA SER A 22 0.49 6.41 -7.96
C SER A 22 -0.28 6.36 -6.63
N ASP A 23 -1.08 5.31 -6.41
CA ASP A 23 -1.84 5.14 -5.18
C ASP A 23 -0.89 5.07 -3.97
N LEU A 24 0.23 4.33 -4.10
CA LEU A 24 1.23 4.22 -3.05
C LEU A 24 1.83 5.58 -2.67
N ARG A 25 2.22 6.39 -3.66
CA ARG A 25 2.74 7.75 -3.41
C ARG A 25 1.73 8.64 -2.71
N GLU A 26 0.46 8.56 -3.09
CA GLU A 26 -0.61 9.33 -2.43
C GLU A 26 -0.82 8.86 -0.98
N TRP A 27 -0.79 7.54 -0.75
CA TRP A 27 -0.91 6.97 0.59
C TRP A 27 0.24 7.38 1.51
N GLU A 28 1.47 7.52 1.00
CA GLU A 28 2.58 8.08 1.79
C GLU A 28 2.28 9.49 2.27
N GLN A 29 1.67 10.34 1.43
CA GLN A 29 1.31 11.69 1.85
C GLN A 29 0.21 11.66 2.93
N LEU A 30 -0.79 10.79 2.77
CA LEU A 30 -1.88 10.62 3.74
C LEU A 30 -1.37 10.10 5.09
N LEU A 31 -0.42 9.17 5.08
CA LEU A 31 0.14 8.57 6.29
C LEU A 31 0.86 9.59 7.19
N ARG A 32 1.35 10.72 6.65
CA ARG A 32 1.95 11.80 7.45
C ARG A 32 0.97 12.46 8.42
N HIS A 33 -0.33 12.27 8.22
CA HIS A 33 -1.38 12.77 9.10
C HIS A 33 -1.85 11.75 10.14
N MET A 34 -1.29 10.54 10.14
CA MET A 34 -1.66 9.45 11.03
C MET A 34 -0.61 9.29 12.15
N PRO A 35 -0.98 8.67 13.30
CA PRO A 35 0.01 8.29 14.30
C PRO A 35 1.11 7.43 13.68
N GLN A 36 2.37 7.71 14.05
CA GLN A 36 3.51 6.89 13.62
C GLN A 36 3.28 5.43 14.03
N GLY A 37 3.57 4.51 13.11
CA GLY A 37 3.41 3.07 13.36
C GLY A 37 1.97 2.57 13.27
N VAL A 38 1.01 3.37 12.77
CA VAL A 38 -0.36 2.91 12.53
C VAL A 38 -0.37 1.60 11.73
N MET A 39 -1.12 0.61 12.22
CA MET A 39 -1.26 -0.67 11.55
C MET A 39 -1.93 -0.50 10.18
N ARG A 40 -1.43 -1.21 9.18
CA ARG A 40 -1.93 -1.18 7.79
C ARG A 40 -2.32 -2.59 7.36
N ALA A 41 -3.50 -2.72 6.79
CA ALA A 41 -4.02 -3.98 6.27
C ALA A 41 -4.21 -3.88 4.75
N ALA A 42 -3.71 -4.87 4.01
CA ALA A 42 -4.07 -5.02 2.59
C ALA A 42 -5.54 -5.48 2.50
N GLU A 43 -6.40 -4.63 1.91
CA GLU A 43 -7.84 -4.91 1.75
C GLU A 43 -8.25 -4.79 0.28
N TYR A 44 -7.56 -5.53 -0.58
CA TYR A 44 -7.79 -5.63 -2.02
C TYR A 44 -7.49 -7.05 -2.49
N PRO A 45 -7.92 -7.45 -3.71
CA PRO A 45 -7.66 -8.79 -4.21
C PRO A 45 -6.16 -9.12 -4.25
N LEU A 46 -5.78 -10.26 -3.66
CA LEU A 46 -4.44 -10.84 -3.75
C LEU A 46 -4.60 -12.18 -4.48
N GLN A 47 -4.27 -12.20 -5.77
CA GLN A 47 -4.50 -13.34 -6.66
C GLN A 47 -3.24 -13.60 -7.48
N GLY A 48 -2.81 -14.86 -7.52
CA GLY A 48 -1.63 -15.32 -8.25
C GLY A 48 -1.33 -16.77 -7.92
N ASP A 49 -0.44 -17.40 -8.67
CA ASP A 49 -0.09 -18.81 -8.50
C ASP A 49 0.74 -19.05 -7.23
N ASP A 50 1.63 -18.11 -6.88
CA ASP A 50 2.38 -18.11 -5.61
C ASP A 50 1.87 -17.00 -4.69
N LEU A 51 0.92 -17.36 -3.82
CA LEU A 51 0.38 -16.42 -2.84
C LEU A 51 1.37 -16.02 -1.75
N VAL A 52 2.36 -16.86 -1.43
CA VAL A 52 3.34 -16.53 -0.38
C VAL A 52 4.25 -15.42 -0.88
N GLN A 53 4.78 -15.57 -2.10
CA GLN A 53 5.58 -14.52 -2.74
C GLN A 53 4.77 -13.23 -2.88
N LEU A 54 3.58 -13.32 -3.48
CA LEU A 54 2.72 -12.16 -3.74
C LEU A 54 2.39 -11.39 -2.45
N THR A 55 1.94 -12.10 -1.41
CA THR A 55 1.57 -11.46 -0.14
C THR A 55 2.78 -10.88 0.58
N THR A 56 3.96 -11.53 0.49
CA THR A 56 5.22 -10.99 1.03
C THR A 56 5.57 -9.65 0.39
N GLU A 57 5.48 -9.54 -0.94
CA GLU A 57 5.76 -8.30 -1.67
C GLU A 57 4.78 -7.16 -1.29
N HIS A 58 3.49 -7.47 -1.16
CA HIS A 58 2.49 -6.49 -0.74
C HIS A 58 2.66 -6.05 0.72
N VAL A 59 2.97 -6.98 1.64
CA VAL A 59 3.28 -6.64 3.04
C VAL A 59 4.51 -5.75 3.11
N ALA A 60 5.58 -6.08 2.39
CA ALA A 60 6.81 -5.28 2.34
C ALA A 60 6.53 -3.87 1.80
N THR A 61 5.75 -3.79 0.70
CA THR A 61 5.35 -2.51 0.11
C THR A 61 4.61 -1.64 1.12
N LEU A 62 3.57 -2.17 1.78
CA LEU A 62 2.81 -1.43 2.78
C LEU A 62 3.68 -1.06 3.99
N ALA A 63 4.58 -1.95 4.44
CA ALA A 63 5.46 -1.73 5.57
C ALA A 63 6.38 -0.52 5.37
N CYS A 64 6.86 -0.30 4.14
CA CYS A 64 7.77 0.78 3.77
C CYS A 64 7.11 2.16 3.61
N LEU A 65 5.79 2.24 3.43
CA LEU A 65 5.12 3.53 3.21
C LEU A 65 5.33 4.49 4.39
N GLY A 66 5.67 5.74 4.11
CA GLY A 66 5.83 6.77 5.14
C GLY A 66 7.01 6.52 6.09
N GLN A 67 7.88 5.54 5.81
CA GLN A 67 9.20 5.50 6.43
C GLN A 67 10.01 6.65 5.85
N THR A 68 10.43 7.60 6.70
CA THR A 68 11.53 8.48 6.35
C THR A 68 12.72 7.56 6.12
N ARG A 69 13.29 7.54 4.90
CA ARG A 69 14.60 6.90 4.69
C ARG A 69 15.52 7.58 5.70
N LEU A 70 15.86 6.86 6.77
CA LEU A 70 16.94 7.26 7.65
C LEU A 70 18.17 7.22 6.75
N GLU A 71 18.55 8.38 6.22
CA GLU A 71 19.90 8.55 5.71
C GLU A 71 20.83 8.07 6.83
N PRO A 72 21.76 7.14 6.56
CA PRO A 72 22.72 6.74 7.58
C PRO A 72 23.41 8.01 8.05
N ALA A 73 23.36 8.28 9.36
CA ALA A 73 24.18 9.33 9.93
C ALA A 73 25.62 8.96 9.63
N ASP A 74 26.26 9.72 8.73
CA ASP A 74 27.69 9.63 8.48
C ASP A 74 28.41 9.76 9.83
N VAL A 75 29.12 8.70 10.24
CA VAL A 75 30.05 8.67 11.38
C VAL A 75 31.45 8.43 10.84
#